data_AF-A0A6V8N983-F1
#
_entry.id   AF-A0A6V8N983-F1
#
_cell.length_a   1.000
_cell.length_b   1.000
_cell.length_c   1.000
_cell.angle_alpha   90.00
_cell.angle_beta   90.00
_cell.angle_gamma   90.00
#
_symmetry.space_group_name_H-M   'P 1'
#
loop_
_entity.id
_entity.type
_entity.pdbx_description
1 polymer ?
#
loop_
_entity_poly.entity_id
_entity_poly.type
_entity_poly.pdbx_seq_one_letter_code
_entity_poly.pdbx_strand_id
1 'polypeptide(L)'
;MTATLRIERVEELSESSYLMLRNTYNMLREMKGMVDRLHLSATQGGPASLDQVAALKLTTDRLFDELERYLRPECDPDSADDAARTETGMDGMLE
;
A
#
# COMPACT_ATOMS: atom_id res chain seq x y z
N MET A 1 -16.48 7.13 -29.84
CA MET A 1 -15.66 6.32 -28.91
C MET A 1 -16.59 5.29 -28.29
N THR A 2 -16.42 4.01 -28.60
CA THR A 2 -17.35 2.94 -28.18
C THR A 2 -17.08 2.53 -26.72
N ALA A 3 -18.13 2.10 -26.00
CA ALA A 3 -18.03 1.73 -24.59
C ALA A 3 -16.99 0.61 -24.32
N THR A 4 -16.75 -0.26 -25.28
CA THR A 4 -15.75 -1.33 -25.24
C THR A 4 -14.32 -0.82 -25.12
N LEU A 5 -13.94 0.18 -25.93
CA LEU A 5 -12.61 0.80 -25.85
C LEU A 5 -12.39 1.54 -24.52
N ARG A 6 -13.47 1.99 -23.88
CA ARG A 6 -13.40 2.62 -22.55
C ARG A 6 -13.16 1.59 -21.44
N ILE A 7 -13.76 0.41 -21.54
CA ILE A 7 -13.60 -0.69 -20.58
C ILE A 7 -12.18 -1.26 -20.67
N GLU A 8 -11.74 -1.62 -21.87
CA GLU A 8 -10.37 -2.13 -22.11
C GLU A 8 -9.31 -1.16 -21.58
N ARG A 9 -9.52 0.15 -21.77
CA ARG A 9 -8.60 1.17 -21.25
C ARG A 9 -8.59 1.27 -19.73
N VAL A 10 -9.74 1.06 -19.08
CA VAL A 10 -9.83 1.04 -17.61
C VAL A 10 -9.15 -0.22 -17.06
N GLU A 11 -9.32 -1.37 -17.72
CA GLU A 11 -8.64 -2.61 -17.35
C GLU A 11 -7.11 -2.48 -17.46
N GLU A 12 -6.59 -1.96 -18.58
CA GLU A 12 -5.15 -1.71 -18.74
C GLU A 12 -4.59 -0.76 -17.67
N LEU A 13 -5.33 0.31 -17.35
CA LEU A 13 -4.91 1.27 -16.32
C LEU A 13 -4.93 0.63 -14.93
N SER A 14 -5.91 -0.24 -14.65
CA SER A 14 -6.01 -0.97 -13.39
C SER A 14 -4.88 -1.98 -13.22
N GLU A 15 -4.53 -2.72 -14.28
CA GLU A 15 -3.42 -3.68 -14.27
C GLU A 15 -2.07 -2.97 -14.11
N SER A 16 -1.86 -1.88 -14.84
CA SER A 16 -0.65 -1.05 -14.72
C SER A 16 -0.48 -0.49 -13.30
N SER A 17 -1.57 0.02 -12.72
CA SER A 17 -1.57 0.56 -11.35
C SER A 17 -1.32 -0.53 -10.32
N TYR A 18 -1.93 -1.71 -10.47
CA TYR A 18 -1.69 -2.86 -9.62
C TYR A 18 -0.22 -3.33 -9.68
N LEU A 19 0.36 -3.43 -10.88
CA LEU A 19 1.77 -3.79 -11.05
C LEU A 19 2.71 -2.78 -10.37
N MET A 20 2.43 -1.48 -10.52
CA MET A 20 3.18 -0.43 -9.84
C MET A 20 3.09 -0.57 -8.31
N LEU A 21 1.88 -0.78 -7.78
CA LEU A 21 1.65 -0.94 -6.36
C LEU A 21 2.36 -2.18 -5.80
N ARG A 22 2.29 -3.31 -6.51
CA ARG A 22 3.00 -4.55 -6.17
C ARG A 22 4.51 -4.35 -6.15
N ASN A 23 5.05 -3.64 -7.13
CA ASN A 23 6.49 -3.36 -7.21
C ASN A 23 6.94 -2.45 -6.05
N THR A 24 6.19 -1.38 -5.76
CA THR A 24 6.45 -0.48 -4.64
C THR A 24 6.40 -1.21 -3.30
N TYR A 25 5.42 -2.10 -3.12
CA TYR A 25 5.31 -2.93 -1.91
C TYR A 25 6.53 -3.83 -1.72
N ASN A 26 6.95 -4.55 -2.77
CA ASN A 26 8.12 -5.41 -2.69
C ASN A 26 9.40 -4.61 -2.38
N MET A 27 9.58 -3.46 -3.02
CA MET A 27 10.73 -2.58 -2.78
C MET A 27 10.79 -2.08 -1.34
N LEU A 28 9.66 -1.64 -0.79
CA LEU A 28 9.58 -1.18 0.61
C LEU A 28 9.80 -2.33 1.60
N ARG A 29 9.30 -3.53 1.31
CA ARG A 29 9.55 -4.74 2.11
C ARG A 29 11.03 -5.08 2.16
N GLU A 30 11.72 -5.02 1.01
CA GLU A 30 13.16 -5.28 0.94
C GLU A 30 13.96 -4.20 1.69
N MET A 31 13.61 -2.94 1.51
CA MET A 31 14.22 -1.81 2.23
C MET A 31 14.06 -1.97 3.73
N LYS A 32 12.86 -2.30 4.21
CA LYS A 32 12.61 -2.60 5.63
C LYS A 32 13.51 -3.72 6.12
N GLY A 33 13.60 -4.83 5.39
CA GLY A 33 14.48 -5.94 5.76
C GLY A 33 15.96 -5.54 5.85
N MET A 34 16.44 -4.64 4.99
CA MET A 34 17.81 -4.10 5.07
C MET A 34 18.02 -3.22 6.31
N VAL A 35 17.07 -2.33 6.59
CA VAL A 35 17.14 -1.44 7.76
C VAL A 35 17.05 -2.23 9.07
N ASP A 36 16.25 -3.29 9.11
CA ASP A 36 16.14 -4.20 10.27
C ASP A 36 17.48 -4.87 10.58
N ARG A 37 18.18 -5.35 9.55
CA ARG A 37 19.53 -5.94 9.70
C ARG A 37 20.57 -4.91 10.13
N LEU A 38 20.51 -3.70 9.57
CA LEU A 38 21.42 -2.61 9.93
C LEU A 38 21.21 -2.19 11.38
N HIS A 39 19.96 -2.05 11.83
CA HIS A 39 19.60 -1.74 13.20
C HIS A 39 20.09 -2.83 14.17
N LEU A 40 19.86 -4.10 13.84
CA LEU A 40 20.39 -5.21 14.64
C LEU A 40 21.92 -5.14 14.77
N SER A 41 22.63 -4.92 13.66
CA SER A 41 24.09 -4.78 13.68
C SER A 41 24.55 -3.60 14.55
N ALA A 42 23.89 -2.44 14.45
CA ALA A 42 24.21 -1.27 15.26
C ALA A 42 24.00 -1.54 16.77
N THR A 43 22.89 -2.21 17.14
CA THR A 43 22.62 -2.58 18.55
C THR A 43 23.63 -3.59 19.13
N GLN A 44 24.33 -4.33 18.27
CA GLN A 44 25.35 -5.30 18.67
C GLN A 44 26.77 -4.71 18.69
N GLY A 45 26.91 -3.38 18.60
CA GLY A 45 28.21 -2.69 18.59
C GLY A 45 28.84 -2.59 17.20
N GLY A 46 28.03 -2.67 16.14
CA GLY A 46 28.48 -2.41 14.77
C GLY A 46 28.97 -0.97 14.55
N PRO A 47 29.61 -0.70 13.40
CA PRO A 47 30.28 0.58 13.14
C PRO A 47 29.32 1.75 12.85
N ALA A 48 28.02 1.47 12.69
CA ALA A 48 27.03 2.48 12.36
C ALA A 48 26.54 3.23 13.61
N SER A 49 26.28 4.53 13.47
CA SER A 49 25.70 5.35 14.54
C SER A 49 24.29 4.85 14.89
N LEU A 50 24.11 4.40 16.15
CA LEU A 50 22.85 3.83 16.63
C LEU A 50 21.69 4.81 16.45
N ASP A 51 21.88 6.10 16.74
CA ASP A 51 20.83 7.12 16.65
C ASP A 51 20.33 7.31 15.21
N GLN A 52 21.25 7.35 14.25
CA GLN A 52 20.91 7.50 12.83
C GLN A 52 20.18 6.28 12.30
N VAL A 53 20.63 5.08 12.69
CA VAL A 53 20.01 3.82 12.27
C VAL A 53 18.64 3.64 12.93
N ALA A 54 18.48 4.06 14.18
CA ALA A 54 17.19 4.05 14.88
C ALA A 54 16.17 5.00 14.22
N ALA A 55 16.59 6.21 13.82
CA ALA A 55 15.73 7.14 13.08
C ALA A 55 15.30 6.56 11.72
N LEU A 56 16.24 5.92 11.01
CA LEU A 56 15.96 5.26 9.74
C LEU A 56 14.98 4.09 9.89
N LYS A 57 15.15 3.29 10.96
CA LYS A 57 14.27 2.19 11.32
C LYS A 57 12.85 2.67 11.60
N LEU A 58 12.70 3.68 12.45
CA LEU A 58 11.40 4.27 12.78
C LEU A 58 10.67 4.82 11.53
N THR A 59 11.40 5.50 10.66
CA THR A 59 10.83 6.06 9.42
C THR A 59 10.39 4.95 8.46
N THR A 60 11.22 3.92 8.30
CA THR A 60 10.94 2.80 7.38
C THR A 60 9.77 1.95 7.88
N ASP A 61 9.70 1.71 9.18
CA ASP A 61 8.57 1.00 9.80
C ASP A 61 7.26 1.76 9.58
N ARG A 62 7.26 3.07 9.84
CA ARG A 62 6.07 3.90 9.64
C ARG A 62 5.58 3.86 8.19
N LEU A 63 6.49 4.02 7.22
CA LEU A 63 6.13 3.98 5.80
C LEU A 63 5.57 2.61 5.39
N PHE A 64 6.15 1.53 5.91
CA PHE A 64 5.67 0.18 5.64
C PHE A 64 4.30 -0.07 6.25
N ASP A 65 4.08 0.34 7.50
CA ASP A 65 2.79 0.22 8.20
C ASP A 65 1.69 1.03 7.50
N GLU A 66 2.00 2.26 7.05
CA GLU A 66 1.07 3.10 6.30
C GLU A 66 0.68 2.44 4.97
N LEU A 67 1.64 1.84 4.25
CA LEU A 67 1.36 1.09 3.03
C LEU A 67 0.53 -0.17 3.30
N GLU A 68 0.87 -0.95 4.33
CA GLU A 68 0.09 -2.14 4.69
C GLU A 68 -1.35 -1.80 5.06
N ARG A 69 -1.57 -0.66 5.73
CA ARG A 69 -2.92 -0.17 6.00
C ARG A 69 -3.63 0.22 4.72
N TYR A 70 -3.00 0.97 3.83
CA TYR A 70 -3.59 1.34 2.54
C TYR A 70 -3.99 0.13 1.69
N LEU A 71 -3.24 -0.97 1.78
CA LEU A 71 -3.53 -2.22 1.08
C LEU A 71 -4.65 -3.06 1.72
N ARG A 72 -5.12 -2.72 2.93
CA ARG A 72 -6.27 -3.41 3.53
C ARG A 72 -7.55 -2.86 2.91
N PRO A 73 -8.45 -3.73 2.42
CA PRO A 73 -9.74 -3.30 1.87
C PRO A 73 -10.55 -2.42 2.83
N GLU A 74 -10.44 -2.68 4.13
CA GLU A 74 -11.13 -1.97 5.22
C GLU A 74 -10.64 -0.52 5.41
N CYS A 75 -9.48 -0.18 4.88
CA CYS A 75 -8.80 1.11 5.04
C CYS A 75 -8.66 1.85 3.70
N ASP A 76 -9.18 1.28 2.61
CA ASP A 76 -9.21 1.91 1.30
C ASP A 76 -10.34 2.97 1.30
N PRO A 77 -10.01 4.28 1.22
CA PRO A 77 -11.01 5.33 1.17
C PRO A 77 -11.91 5.24 -0.07
N ASP A 78 -11.45 4.60 -1.16
CA ASP A 78 -12.28 4.37 -2.35
C ASP A 78 -13.17 3.12 -2.21
N SER A 79 -12.76 2.10 -1.43
CA SER A 79 -13.60 0.93 -1.12
C SER A 79 -14.74 1.25 -0.16
N ALA A 80 -14.55 2.23 0.74
CA ALA A 80 -15.64 2.75 1.58
C ALA A 80 -16.76 3.41 0.75
N ASP A 81 -16.41 4.01 -0.39
CA ASP A 81 -17.37 4.67 -1.29
C ASP A 81 -18.16 3.64 -2.14
N ASP A 82 -17.53 2.52 -2.52
CA ASP A 82 -18.20 1.39 -3.19
C ASP A 82 -19.16 0.64 -2.24
N ALA A 83 -18.80 0.49 -0.96
CA ALA A 83 -19.68 -0.08 0.06
C ALA A 83 -20.89 0.82 0.36
N ALA A 84 -20.69 2.14 0.45
CA ALA A 84 -21.78 3.10 0.65
C ALA A 84 -22.75 3.18 -0.54
N ARG A 85 -22.25 2.95 -1.77
CA ARG A 85 -23.07 2.93 -3.00
C ARG A 85 -23.83 1.62 -3.23
N THR A 86 -23.32 0.50 -2.72
CA THR A 86 -24.04 -0.78 -2.78
C THR A 86 -25.21 -0.83 -1.80
N GLU A 87 -25.11 -0.19 -0.63
CA GLU A 87 -26.23 -0.12 0.33
C GLU A 87 -27.34 0.85 -0.10
N THR A 88 -27.02 1.96 -0.76
CA THR A 88 -28.04 2.93 -1.25
C THR A 88 -28.74 2.50 -2.54
N GLY A 89 -28.24 1.47 -3.23
CA GLY A 89 -28.84 0.93 -4.45
C GLY A 89 -29.89 -0.18 -4.24
N MET A 90 -30.01 -0.74 -3.02
CA MET A 90 -30.93 -1.86 -2.73
C MET A 90 -32.27 -1.45 -2.10
N ASP A 91 -32.46 -0.17 -1.77
CA ASP A 91 -33.71 0.32 -1.16
C ASP A 91 -34.75 0.83 -2.19
N GLY A 92 -34.45 0.71 -3.49
CA GLY A 92 -35.31 1.17 -4.59
C GLY A 92 -36.01 0.07 -5.41
N MET A 93 -35.95 -1.19 -4.99
CA MET A 93 -36.55 -2.33 -5.72
C MET A 93 -37.63 -3.06 -4.91
N LEU A 94 -38.48 -2.33 -4.19
CA LEU A 94 -39.71 -2.87 -3.57
C LEU A 94 -40.91 -1.92 -3.72
N GLU A 95 -41.19 -1.43 -4.92
CA GLU A 95 -42.53 -0.98 -5.32
C GLU A 95 -43.01 -1.68 -6.60
#